data_AF-A0A7S2TIJ7-F1
#
_entry.id   AF-A0A7S2TIJ7-F1
#
_cell.length_a   1.000
_cell.length_b   1.000
_cell.length_c   1.000
_cell.angle_alpha   90.00
_cell.angle_beta   90.00
_cell.angle_gamma   90.00
#
_symmetry.space_group_name_H-M   'P 1'
#
loop_
_entity.id
_entity.type
_entity.pdbx_description
1 polymer ?
#
loop_
_entity_poly.entity_id
_entity_poly.type
_entity_poly.pdbx_seq_one_letter_code
_entity_poly.pdbx_strand_id
1 'polypeptide(L)'
;DGSSFYNIHDNACIYGFFKSSNQGGHAKAFHDNLSLWPANGYCVWSFPGELDGFPMPYWPNTGYEETYANNTCVFDAGKLYLQYPSDCSLSNVTSIRAFNSNNTLYTPSGEGLVNTCRETLSFDEWKALGIDPHTTLVQKDLTTAEAIEMIRAKLFGF
;
A
#
# COMPACT_ATOMS: atom_id res chain seq x y z
N ASP A 1 -4.05 22.07 6.92
CA ASP A 1 -5.29 21.38 7.36
C ASP A 1 -5.44 20.00 6.72
N GLY A 2 -4.57 19.61 5.78
CA GLY A 2 -4.58 18.28 5.19
C GLY A 2 -5.71 18.03 4.19
N SER A 3 -6.35 19.09 3.70
CA SER A 3 -7.44 19.03 2.72
C SER A 3 -6.99 18.82 1.27
N SER A 4 -5.68 18.67 1.01
CA SER A 4 -5.15 18.43 -0.34
C SER A 4 -5.25 16.96 -0.76
N PHE A 5 -5.73 16.75 -1.99
CA PHE A 5 -5.61 15.48 -2.70
C PHE A 5 -4.26 15.38 -3.43
N TYR A 6 -3.64 14.21 -3.38
CA TYR A 6 -2.44 13.90 -4.17
C TYR A 6 -2.70 12.70 -5.06
N ASN A 7 -2.49 12.86 -6.37
CA ASN A 7 -2.37 11.74 -7.29
C ASN A 7 -0.89 11.49 -7.57
N ILE A 8 -0.37 10.36 -7.10
CA ILE A 8 1.05 10.03 -7.12
C ILE A 8 1.21 8.77 -7.95
N HIS A 9 1.85 8.92 -9.11
CA HIS A 9 2.02 7.82 -10.05
C HIS A 9 3.33 7.89 -10.83
N ASP A 10 3.74 6.74 -11.36
CA ASP A 10 4.93 6.58 -12.20
C ASP A 10 6.25 6.94 -11.53
N ASN A 11 6.32 6.77 -10.21
CA ASN A 11 7.54 7.00 -9.44
C ASN A 11 8.34 5.70 -9.26
N ALA A 12 9.66 5.84 -9.11
CA ALA A 12 10.54 4.80 -8.63
C ALA A 12 11.29 5.30 -7.38
N CYS A 13 11.08 4.65 -6.24
CA CYS A 13 11.65 5.03 -4.96
C CYS A 13 12.56 3.92 -4.44
N ILE A 14 13.80 4.26 -4.09
CA ILE A 14 14.75 3.36 -3.45
C ILE A 14 14.88 3.78 -1.99
N TYR A 15 14.66 2.86 -1.06
CA TYR A 15 14.55 3.11 0.38
C TYR A 15 13.40 4.04 0.77
N GLY A 16 12.56 4.45 -0.19
CA GLY A 16 11.33 5.18 0.02
C GLY A 16 10.13 4.25 0.15
N PHE A 17 9.03 4.80 0.64
CA PHE A 17 7.74 4.12 0.83
C PHE A 17 6.67 4.84 0.01
N PHE A 18 5.53 4.21 -0.26
CA PHE A 18 4.44 4.89 -0.97
C PHE A 18 3.83 5.99 -0.09
N LYS A 19 3.54 5.72 1.19
CA LYS A 19 3.07 6.73 2.15
C LYS A 19 3.61 6.48 3.55
N SER A 20 3.99 7.55 4.27
CA SER A 20 4.29 7.50 5.71
C SER A 20 3.18 8.14 6.53
N SER A 21 3.16 7.80 7.82
CA SER A 21 2.21 8.27 8.83
C SER A 21 2.13 9.80 8.99
N ASN A 22 3.12 10.58 8.51
CA ASN A 22 3.19 12.04 8.71
C ASN A 22 3.03 12.86 7.42
N GLN A 23 2.62 12.26 6.30
CA GLN A 23 2.28 13.02 5.08
C GLN A 23 0.83 13.50 5.16
N GLY A 24 0.60 14.51 6.01
CA GLY A 24 -0.70 15.03 6.48
C GLY A 24 -1.64 15.61 5.43
N GLY A 25 -1.98 14.84 4.39
CA GLY A 25 -3.15 15.04 3.54
C GLY A 25 -4.05 13.82 3.61
N HIS A 26 -5.36 14.04 3.74
CA HIS A 26 -6.34 12.99 4.07
C HIS A 26 -6.73 12.09 2.87
N ALA A 27 -6.49 12.52 1.63
CA ALA A 27 -6.85 11.76 0.42
C ALA A 27 -5.64 11.60 -0.52
N LYS A 28 -5.33 10.37 -0.94
CA LYS A 28 -4.21 10.08 -1.86
C LYS A 28 -4.53 8.88 -2.75
N ALA A 29 -4.22 9.01 -4.04
CA ALA A 29 -4.16 7.89 -4.96
C ALA A 29 -2.70 7.62 -5.30
N PHE A 30 -2.24 6.42 -5.02
CA PHE A 30 -0.96 5.88 -5.43
C PHE A 30 -1.21 4.80 -6.47
N HIS A 31 -0.82 5.04 -7.70
CA HIS A 31 -0.93 4.02 -8.72
C HIS A 31 0.29 3.93 -9.59
N ASP A 32 0.57 2.72 -10.07
CA ASP A 32 1.70 2.48 -10.96
C ASP A 32 3.00 3.07 -10.37
N ASN A 33 3.33 2.79 -9.13
CA ASN A 33 4.62 3.20 -8.54
C ASN A 33 5.49 1.98 -8.24
N LEU A 34 6.80 2.19 -8.16
CA LEU A 34 7.78 1.20 -7.72
C LEU A 34 8.42 1.66 -6.41
N SER A 35 8.34 0.84 -5.36
CA SER A 35 9.05 1.04 -4.09
C SER A 35 9.99 -0.14 -3.86
N LEU A 36 11.27 0.16 -3.67
CA LEU A 36 12.31 -0.83 -3.42
C LEU A 36 12.86 -0.66 -2.00
N TRP A 37 12.77 -1.71 -1.20
CA TRP A 37 13.31 -1.81 0.16
C TRP A 37 12.90 -0.66 1.08
N PRO A 38 11.58 -0.47 1.34
CA PRO A 38 11.09 0.69 2.09
C PRO A 38 11.72 0.76 3.49
N ALA A 39 12.36 1.89 3.80
CA ALA A 39 13.11 2.06 5.05
C ALA A 39 12.25 2.00 6.32
N ASN A 40 10.96 2.31 6.22
CA ASN A 40 10.02 2.28 7.35
C ASN A 40 9.54 0.87 7.71
N GLY A 41 9.97 -0.15 6.97
CA GLY A 41 9.59 -1.55 7.20
C GLY A 41 8.17 -1.92 6.77
N TYR A 42 7.48 -1.02 6.06
CA TYR A 42 6.22 -1.29 5.37
C TYR A 42 6.19 -0.62 3.99
N CYS A 43 5.50 -1.20 3.02
CA CYS A 43 5.29 -0.59 1.71
C CYS A 43 4.28 0.56 1.76
N VAL A 44 3.17 0.32 2.46
CA VAL A 44 2.03 1.23 2.55
C VAL A 44 1.66 1.44 4.00
N TRP A 45 1.53 2.70 4.40
CA TRP A 45 0.79 3.09 5.59
C TRP A 45 -0.59 3.59 5.18
N SER A 46 -1.66 2.96 5.63
CA SER A 46 -3.02 3.39 5.31
C SER A 46 -3.79 3.70 6.59
N PHE A 47 -4.74 4.62 6.53
CA PHE A 47 -5.75 4.77 7.58
C PHE A 47 -6.98 3.95 7.16
N PRO A 48 -7.59 3.13 8.03
CA PRO A 48 -8.84 2.50 7.64
C PRO A 48 -9.91 3.59 7.65
N GLY A 49 -10.31 4.05 6.48
CA GLY A 49 -11.47 4.92 6.38
C GLY A 49 -12.71 4.09 6.72
N GLU A 50 -13.37 4.38 7.85
CA GLU A 50 -14.76 3.99 8.05
C GLU A 50 -15.64 4.99 7.30
N LEU A 51 -16.43 4.51 6.32
CA LEU A 51 -17.37 5.36 5.57
C LEU A 51 -18.44 6.04 6.45
N ASP A 52 -18.67 5.53 7.67
CA ASP A 52 -19.80 5.94 8.52
C ASP A 52 -19.50 7.16 9.43
N GLY A 53 -18.22 7.51 9.65
CA GLY A 53 -17.81 8.53 10.63
C GLY A 53 -17.23 9.81 10.04
N PHE A 54 -16.80 9.81 8.78
CA PHE A 54 -16.32 11.00 8.09
C PHE A 54 -17.43 11.50 7.17
N PRO A 55 -18.12 12.59 7.52
CA PRO A 55 -19.23 13.04 6.72
C PRO A 55 -18.71 13.36 5.31
N MET A 56 -19.49 12.89 4.34
CA MET A 56 -19.31 13.10 2.91
C MET A 56 -19.66 14.52 2.36
N PRO A 57 -19.80 15.65 3.09
CA PRO A 57 -20.02 16.91 2.39
C PRO A 57 -18.74 17.56 1.87
N TYR A 58 -17.54 17.04 2.17
CA TYR A 58 -16.27 17.66 1.75
C TYR A 58 -15.45 16.85 0.74
N TRP A 59 -15.77 15.59 0.48
CA TRP A 59 -15.07 14.78 -0.53
C TRP A 59 -15.95 14.57 -1.75
N PRO A 60 -15.48 14.92 -2.94
CA PRO A 60 -16.25 14.70 -4.15
C PRO A 60 -16.53 13.20 -4.30
N ASN A 61 -17.75 12.88 -4.73
CA ASN A 61 -18.29 11.53 -4.90
C ASN A 61 -17.63 10.80 -6.11
N THR A 62 -16.32 10.93 -6.24
CA THR A 62 -15.50 10.68 -7.44
C THR A 62 -14.30 9.77 -7.18
N GLY A 63 -14.23 9.08 -6.03
CA GLY A 63 -13.14 8.12 -5.76
C GLY A 63 -11.84 8.72 -5.20
N TYR A 64 -11.92 9.75 -4.35
CA TYR A 64 -10.77 10.34 -3.63
C TYR A 64 -10.34 9.54 -2.37
N GLU A 65 -10.69 8.27 -2.32
CA GLU A 65 -10.35 7.35 -1.22
C GLU A 65 -8.85 6.98 -1.27
N GLU A 66 -8.27 6.60 -0.13
CA GLU A 66 -6.89 6.09 -0.12
C GLU A 66 -6.76 4.86 -1.03
N THR A 67 -6.20 5.07 -2.20
CA THR A 67 -6.07 4.05 -3.25
C THR A 67 -4.61 3.70 -3.44
N TYR A 68 -4.30 2.41 -3.43
CA TYR A 68 -2.98 1.87 -3.75
C TYR A 68 -3.19 0.76 -4.78
N ALA A 69 -3.16 1.14 -6.07
CA ALA A 69 -3.47 0.23 -7.16
C ALA A 69 -2.30 0.05 -8.13
N ASN A 70 -2.09 -1.16 -8.65
CA ASN A 70 -1.06 -1.45 -9.66
C ASN A 70 0.38 -1.04 -9.24
N ASN A 71 0.66 -0.93 -7.93
CA ASN A 71 2.00 -0.60 -7.46
C ASN A 71 2.84 -1.86 -7.33
N THR A 72 4.16 -1.70 -7.45
CA THR A 72 5.12 -2.77 -7.18
C THR A 72 5.94 -2.43 -5.95
N CYS A 73 5.90 -3.28 -4.92
CA CYS A 73 6.76 -3.13 -3.75
C CYS A 73 7.70 -4.32 -3.59
N VAL A 74 8.95 -4.04 -3.25
CA VAL A 74 9.95 -5.02 -2.89
C VAL A 74 10.33 -4.78 -1.44
N PHE A 75 10.20 -5.78 -0.58
CA PHE A 75 10.50 -5.65 0.84
C PHE A 75 11.20 -6.89 1.40
N ASP A 76 12.02 -6.69 2.43
CA ASP A 76 12.79 -7.76 3.06
C ASP A 76 11.89 -8.74 3.84
N ALA A 77 12.42 -9.92 4.15
CA ALA A 77 11.74 -10.89 5.00
C ALA A 77 11.35 -10.27 6.37
N GLY A 78 10.14 -10.58 6.84
CA GLY A 78 9.62 -10.06 8.11
C GLY A 78 9.19 -8.59 8.08
N LYS A 79 9.22 -7.93 6.91
CA LYS A 79 8.63 -6.59 6.73
C LYS A 79 7.15 -6.69 6.35
N LEU A 80 6.46 -5.58 6.51
CA LEU A 80 5.03 -5.50 6.27
C LEU A 80 4.76 -5.07 4.82
N TYR A 81 3.71 -5.61 4.23
CA TYR A 81 3.09 -5.01 3.06
C TYR A 81 2.36 -3.73 3.47
N LEU A 82 1.45 -3.85 4.43
CA LEU A 82 0.50 -2.81 4.83
C LEU A 82 0.53 -2.60 6.34
N GLN A 83 0.52 -1.34 6.75
CA GLN A 83 0.46 -0.92 8.15
C GLN A 83 -0.72 0.03 8.34
N TYR A 84 -1.61 -0.31 9.27
CA TYR A 84 -2.64 0.58 9.79
C TYR A 84 -2.21 1.23 11.12
N PRO A 85 -2.78 2.37 11.56
CA PRO A 85 -2.60 2.88 12.92
C PRO A 85 -2.94 1.82 13.98
N SER A 86 -2.22 1.80 15.10
CA SER A 86 -2.47 0.82 16.18
C SER A 86 -3.73 1.09 17.00
N ASP A 87 -4.35 2.26 16.82
CA ASP A 87 -5.53 2.73 17.56
C ASP A 87 -6.83 2.64 16.75
N CYS A 88 -6.78 2.12 15.51
CA CYS A 88 -7.98 1.97 14.70
C CYS A 88 -8.83 0.74 15.11
N SER A 89 -10.00 0.61 14.48
CA SER A 89 -10.88 -0.56 14.61
C SER A 89 -11.19 -1.10 13.22
N LEU A 90 -11.14 -2.42 13.05
CA LEU A 90 -11.67 -3.08 11.86
C LEU A 90 -13.07 -3.68 12.09
N SER A 91 -13.83 -3.15 13.05
CA SER A 91 -15.11 -3.69 13.53
C SER A 91 -16.16 -3.92 12.44
N ASN A 92 -15.98 -3.33 11.26
CA ASN A 92 -16.76 -3.66 10.08
C ASN A 92 -15.86 -3.73 8.83
N VAL A 93 -15.38 -4.92 8.48
CA VAL A 93 -14.60 -5.14 7.25
C VAL A 93 -15.31 -4.67 5.97
N THR A 94 -16.65 -4.52 6.00
CA THR A 94 -17.39 -3.98 4.85
C THR A 94 -17.30 -2.45 4.72
N SER A 95 -16.87 -1.73 5.77
CA SER A 95 -16.72 -0.27 5.74
C SER A 95 -15.28 0.17 5.46
N ILE A 96 -14.30 -0.75 5.59
CA ILE A 96 -12.90 -0.48 5.32
C ILE A 96 -12.66 -0.53 3.82
N ARG A 97 -12.36 0.63 3.24
CA ARG A 97 -11.92 0.73 1.85
C ARG A 97 -10.55 1.37 1.77
N ALA A 98 -9.51 0.63 2.12
CA ALA A 98 -8.24 0.86 1.43
C ALA A 98 -8.41 0.18 0.06
N PHE A 99 -8.41 0.96 -1.02
CA PHE A 99 -8.49 0.39 -2.36
C PHE A 99 -7.10 -0.12 -2.76
N ASN A 100 -6.69 -1.20 -2.09
CA ASN A 100 -5.54 -1.99 -2.47
C ASN A 100 -6.00 -2.95 -3.57
N SER A 101 -5.41 -2.83 -4.75
CA SER A 101 -5.79 -3.68 -5.87
C SER A 101 -4.64 -3.88 -6.83
N ASN A 102 -4.51 -5.10 -7.36
CA ASN A 102 -3.56 -5.44 -8.42
C ASN A 102 -2.10 -5.05 -8.10
N ASN A 103 -1.71 -4.94 -6.84
CA ASN A 103 -0.32 -4.65 -6.52
C ASN A 103 0.54 -5.92 -6.72
N THR A 104 1.83 -5.72 -6.95
CA THR A 104 2.80 -6.82 -7.01
C THR A 104 3.80 -6.64 -5.87
N LEU A 105 3.94 -7.67 -5.05
CA LEU A 105 4.78 -7.68 -3.86
C LEU A 105 5.90 -8.69 -4.07
N TYR A 106 7.14 -8.27 -3.91
CA TYR A 106 8.30 -9.17 -3.93
C TYR A 106 8.92 -9.26 -2.54
N THR A 107 9.18 -10.48 -2.10
CA THR A 107 9.86 -10.73 -0.83
C THR A 107 10.67 -12.03 -0.90
N PRO A 108 11.88 -12.08 -0.30
CA PRO A 108 12.72 -13.28 -0.37
C PRO A 108 12.12 -14.49 0.37
N SER A 109 11.34 -14.27 1.43
CA SER A 109 10.74 -15.37 2.22
C SER A 109 9.51 -16.00 1.57
N GLY A 110 8.86 -15.30 0.65
CA GLY A 110 7.51 -15.65 0.19
C GLY A 110 6.42 -15.35 1.21
N GLU A 111 6.75 -14.70 2.32
CA GLU A 111 5.82 -14.32 3.38
C GLU A 111 5.60 -12.81 3.37
N GLY A 112 4.34 -12.40 3.33
CA GLY A 112 3.93 -11.01 3.51
C GLY A 112 3.14 -10.88 4.80
N LEU A 113 3.37 -9.79 5.54
CA LEU A 113 2.63 -9.48 6.75
C LEU A 113 1.81 -8.22 6.57
N VAL A 114 0.59 -8.21 7.10
CA VAL A 114 -0.28 -7.04 7.13
C VAL A 114 -0.55 -6.73 8.59
N ASN A 115 -0.07 -5.59 9.06
CA ASN A 115 -0.41 -5.11 10.38
C ASN A 115 -1.73 -4.34 10.28
N THR A 116 -2.78 -4.98 10.78
CA THR A 116 -4.08 -4.35 10.99
C THR A 116 -4.11 -3.66 12.34
N CYS A 117 -5.17 -2.89 12.61
CA CYS A 117 -5.30 -2.07 13.80
C CYS A 117 -4.86 -2.70 15.12
N ARG A 118 -5.06 -4.02 15.30
CA ARG A 118 -4.77 -4.72 16.56
C ARG A 118 -4.07 -6.06 16.40
N GLU A 119 -3.90 -6.52 15.17
CA GLU A 119 -3.35 -7.84 14.88
C GLU A 119 -2.52 -7.82 13.60
N THR A 120 -1.50 -8.67 13.57
CA THR A 120 -0.73 -8.91 12.35
C THR A 120 -1.30 -10.17 11.69
N LEU A 121 -1.77 -10.01 10.47
CA LEU A 121 -2.23 -11.11 9.62
C LEU A 121 -1.13 -11.50 8.64
N SER A 122 -1.08 -12.77 8.27
CA SER A 122 -0.39 -13.18 7.06
C SER A 122 -1.08 -12.59 5.82
N PHE A 123 -0.36 -12.52 4.71
CA PHE A 123 -0.90 -12.04 3.45
C PHE A 123 -2.08 -12.90 2.96
N ASP A 124 -2.03 -14.21 3.16
CA ASP A 124 -3.12 -15.11 2.77
C ASP A 124 -4.39 -14.89 3.63
N GLU A 125 -4.23 -14.70 4.93
CA GLU A 125 -5.35 -14.34 5.83
C GLU A 125 -5.97 -13.00 5.43
N TRP A 126 -5.13 -12.01 5.11
CA TRP A 126 -5.60 -10.72 4.60
C TRP A 126 -6.38 -10.85 3.29
N LYS A 127 -5.88 -11.64 2.33
CA LYS A 127 -6.59 -11.89 1.06
C LYS A 127 -7.91 -12.62 1.27
N ALA A 128 -7.98 -13.54 2.22
CA ALA A 128 -9.20 -14.28 2.53
C ALA A 128 -10.35 -13.39 3.04
N LEU A 129 -10.04 -12.20 3.56
CA LEU A 129 -11.04 -11.18 3.93
C LEU A 129 -11.71 -10.53 2.70
N GLY A 130 -11.18 -10.73 1.49
CA GLY A 130 -11.73 -10.17 0.25
C GLY A 130 -11.48 -8.67 0.05
N ILE A 131 -10.63 -8.06 0.88
CA ILE A 131 -10.30 -6.63 0.83
C ILE A 131 -9.30 -6.31 -0.29
N ASP A 132 -8.36 -7.22 -0.55
CA ASP A 132 -7.33 -7.09 -1.58
C ASP A 132 -7.17 -8.40 -2.39
N PRO A 133 -8.19 -8.80 -3.15
CA PRO A 133 -8.22 -10.13 -3.78
C PRO A 133 -7.17 -10.27 -4.89
N HIS A 134 -6.74 -9.18 -5.50
CA HIS A 134 -5.94 -9.19 -6.72
C HIS A 134 -4.45 -8.86 -6.53
N THR A 135 -4.03 -8.38 -5.36
CA THR A 135 -2.60 -8.23 -5.09
C THR A 135 -1.92 -9.60 -5.08
N THR A 136 -0.74 -9.65 -5.67
CA THR A 136 0.06 -10.86 -5.83
C THR A 136 1.34 -10.75 -5.00
N LEU A 137 1.65 -11.81 -4.26
CA LEU A 137 2.92 -11.98 -3.56
C LEU A 137 3.81 -12.94 -4.35
N VAL A 138 5.02 -12.51 -4.65
CA VAL A 138 6.03 -13.24 -5.40
C VAL A 138 7.21 -13.51 -4.49
N GLN A 139 7.47 -14.79 -4.22
CA GLN A 139 8.68 -15.21 -3.53
C GLN A 139 9.89 -15.00 -4.44
N LYS A 140 10.67 -13.96 -4.19
CA LYS A 140 11.88 -13.66 -4.94
C LYS A 140 12.78 -12.73 -4.15
N ASP A 141 14.03 -13.14 -4.00
CA ASP A 141 15.11 -12.23 -3.60
C ASP A 141 15.62 -11.51 -4.85
N LEU A 142 15.33 -10.22 -4.98
CA LEU A 142 15.71 -9.46 -6.16
C LEU A 142 17.19 -9.10 -6.10
N THR A 143 17.91 -9.46 -7.16
CA THR A 143 19.29 -9.01 -7.35
C THR A 143 19.32 -7.51 -7.67
N THR A 144 20.46 -6.87 -7.41
CA THR A 144 20.67 -5.46 -7.81
C THR A 144 20.43 -5.23 -9.30
N ALA A 145 20.82 -6.18 -10.15
CA ALA A 145 20.61 -6.07 -11.59
C ALA A 145 19.11 -6.04 -11.95
N GLU A 146 18.32 -6.92 -11.36
CA GLU A 146 16.87 -6.95 -11.59
C GLU A 146 16.18 -5.70 -11.06
N ALA A 147 16.57 -5.19 -9.89
CA ALA A 147 16.05 -3.94 -9.36
C ALA A 147 16.34 -2.75 -10.30
N ILE A 148 17.55 -2.69 -10.88
CA ILE A 148 17.91 -1.68 -11.89
C ILE A 148 17.03 -1.82 -13.13
N GLU A 149 16.79 -3.03 -13.62
CA GLU A 149 15.91 -3.24 -14.78
C GLU A 149 14.47 -2.85 -14.48
N MET A 150 13.96 -3.14 -13.28
CA MET A 150 12.62 -2.67 -12.87
C MET A 150 12.53 -1.14 -12.85
N ILE A 151 13.55 -0.44 -12.34
CA ILE A 151 13.61 1.02 -12.37
C ILE A 151 13.64 1.53 -13.82
N ARG A 152 14.45 0.90 -14.69
CA ARG A 152 14.57 1.29 -16.10
C ARG A 152 13.25 1.12 -16.85
N ALA A 153 12.62 -0.04 -16.72
CA ALA A 153 11.30 -0.32 -17.28
C ALA A 153 10.28 0.70 -16.78
N LYS A 154 10.33 1.06 -15.49
CA LYS A 154 9.39 1.99 -14.90
C LYS A 154 9.56 3.44 -15.39
N LEU A 155 10.79 3.93 -15.47
CA LEU A 155 11.06 5.33 -15.81
C LEU A 155 11.11 5.59 -17.32
N PHE A 156 11.39 4.56 -18.12
CA PHE A 156 11.67 4.74 -19.55
C PHE A 156 10.83 3.86 -20.48
N GLY A 157 10.03 2.92 -19.94
CA GLY A 157 9.10 2.11 -20.73
C GLY A 157 9.76 1.13 -21.72
N PHE A 158 10.99 0.71 -21.44
CA PHE A 158 11.71 -0.29 -22.23
C PHE A 158 11.36 -1.73 -21.81
#